data_AF-A0A921IAS4-F1
#
_entry.id   AF-A0A921IAS4-F1
#
_cell.length_a   1.000
_cell.length_b   1.000
_cell.length_c   1.000
_cell.angle_alpha   90.00
_cell.angle_beta   90.00
_cell.angle_gamma   90.00
#
_symmetry.space_group_name_H-M   'P 1'
#
loop_
_entity.id
_entity.type
_entity.pdbx_description
1 polymer ?
#
loop_
_entity_poly.entity_id
_entity_poly.type
_entity_poly.pdbx_seq_one_letter_code
_entity_poly.pdbx_strand_id
1 'polypeptide(L)'
;MDTDIITFLRLNYSLSSSTGNIEEERYINKYNIEVYEIQIDKNDKESASLIGKVNVKLFLWELCIEDNYWVDDLFSQLDHNELGGLLFDYDTNSFKKEWQEEIDESFNSNILYLDRIEILPEYRGKGYGKLITKDILLRLNSSYGIAILKAFPLQLEASHPNSSKQDSEWNTKMNFKQMEQDSNIAKKQLYNFYKKMGFKRYKRSEYFYLNPAFQNPQLDKININELS
;
A
#
# COMPACT_ATOMS: atom_id res chain seq x y z
N MET A 1 11.04 -38.43 1.33
CA MET A 1 9.62 -38.48 0.96
C MET A 1 9.19 -37.04 0.96
N ASP A 2 9.31 -36.38 -0.19
CA ASP A 2 8.84 -35.02 -0.36
C ASP A 2 7.32 -35.07 -0.30
N THR A 3 6.77 -34.54 0.78
CA THR A 3 5.36 -34.21 0.85
C THR A 3 5.15 -33.01 -0.05
N ASP A 4 4.62 -33.23 -1.25
CA ASP A 4 4.23 -32.17 -2.19
C ASP A 4 3.09 -31.35 -1.57
N ILE A 5 3.44 -30.40 -0.69
CA ILE A 5 2.54 -29.39 -0.18
C ILE A 5 2.64 -28.21 -1.14
N ILE A 6 1.54 -27.91 -1.83
CA ILE A 6 1.46 -26.72 -2.67
C ILE A 6 1.14 -25.54 -1.77
N THR A 7 1.96 -24.49 -1.83
CA THR A 7 1.75 -23.27 -1.06
C THR A 7 1.56 -22.08 -2.01
N PHE A 8 0.53 -21.27 -1.79
CA PHE A 8 0.28 -20.05 -2.56
C PHE A 8 -0.40 -18.96 -1.71
N LEU A 9 -0.40 -17.73 -2.22
CA LEU A 9 -1.08 -16.60 -1.57
C LEU A 9 -2.51 -16.44 -2.08
N ARG A 10 -3.44 -16.17 -1.16
CA ARG A 10 -4.79 -15.68 -1.47
C ARG A 10 -4.98 -14.32 -0.82
N LEU A 11 -5.34 -13.31 -1.61
CA LEU A 11 -5.66 -11.96 -1.13
C LEU A 11 -7.16 -11.73 -1.25
N ASN A 12 -7.83 -11.50 -0.13
CA ASN A 12 -9.26 -11.20 -0.08
C ASN A 12 -9.44 -9.68 -0.01
N TYR A 13 -9.95 -9.07 -1.09
CA TYR A 13 -10.17 -7.64 -1.17
C TYR A 13 -11.57 -7.27 -0.70
N SER A 14 -11.67 -6.41 0.31
CA SER A 14 -12.91 -5.76 0.72
C SER A 14 -12.87 -4.27 0.38
N LEU A 15 -13.74 -3.83 -0.53
CA LEU A 15 -13.87 -2.42 -0.91
C LEU A 15 -14.96 -1.74 -0.06
N SER A 16 -14.66 -0.55 0.44
CA SER A 16 -15.62 0.38 1.00
C SER A 16 -15.57 1.71 0.25
N SER A 17 -16.73 2.21 -0.14
CA SER A 17 -16.92 3.45 -0.87
C SER A 17 -18.21 4.13 -0.40
N SER A 18 -18.26 5.47 -0.47
CA SER A 18 -19.46 6.25 -0.20
C SER A 18 -19.93 6.95 -1.47
N THR A 19 -21.24 7.06 -1.69
CA THR A 19 -21.81 7.80 -2.83
C THR A 19 -22.82 8.85 -2.38
N GLY A 20 -22.70 9.30 -1.13
CA GLY A 20 -23.61 10.25 -0.49
C GLY A 20 -23.40 11.68 -0.99
N ASN A 21 -23.45 12.63 -0.05
CA ASN A 21 -23.16 14.03 -0.33
C ASN A 21 -21.76 14.22 -0.94
N ILE A 22 -21.53 15.40 -1.50
CA ILE A 22 -20.20 15.85 -1.95
C ILE A 22 -19.37 16.15 -0.70
N GLU A 23 -18.74 15.09 -0.17
CA GLU A 23 -17.91 15.05 1.02
C GLU A 23 -16.71 14.14 0.74
N GLU A 24 -15.64 14.24 1.53
CA GLU A 24 -14.34 13.58 1.31
C GLU A 24 -14.48 12.07 1.02
N GLU A 25 -15.31 11.37 1.79
CA GLU A 25 -15.48 9.92 1.71
C GLU A 25 -16.00 9.43 0.35
N ARG A 26 -16.66 10.32 -0.42
CA ARG A 26 -17.13 10.01 -1.77
C ARG A 26 -15.97 9.79 -2.75
N TYR A 27 -14.84 10.44 -2.49
CA TYR A 27 -13.70 10.47 -3.39
C TYR A 27 -12.59 9.50 -2.97
N ILE A 28 -12.83 8.66 -1.96
CA ILE A 28 -11.83 7.72 -1.44
C ILE A 28 -12.42 6.31 -1.41
N ASN A 29 -11.92 5.47 -2.31
CA ASN A 29 -12.14 4.03 -2.23
C ASN A 29 -11.14 3.42 -1.24
N LYS A 30 -11.64 2.72 -0.22
CA LYS A 30 -10.82 2.08 0.81
C LYS A 30 -10.82 0.56 0.60
N TYR A 31 -9.66 -0.01 0.34
CA TYR A 31 -9.46 -1.46 0.22
C TYR A 31 -8.83 -1.98 1.51
N ASN A 32 -9.56 -2.84 2.20
CA ASN A 32 -9.05 -3.65 3.31
C ASN A 32 -8.79 -5.05 2.77
N ILE A 33 -7.55 -5.51 2.84
CA ILE A 33 -7.12 -6.76 2.20
C ILE A 33 -6.60 -7.70 3.28
N GLU A 34 -7.19 -8.89 3.34
CA GLU A 34 -6.69 -9.96 4.18
C GLU A 34 -5.82 -10.91 3.34
N VAL A 35 -4.61 -11.18 3.81
CA VAL A 35 -3.63 -12.00 3.10
C VAL A 35 -3.52 -13.36 3.78
N TYR A 36 -3.82 -14.41 3.03
CA TYR A 36 -3.76 -15.79 3.48
C TYR A 36 -2.66 -16.56 2.77
N GLU A 37 -1.88 -17.32 3.54
CA GLU A 37 -1.13 -18.45 3.00
C GLU A 37 -2.09 -19.65 2.91
N ILE A 38 -2.18 -20.22 1.72
CA ILE A 38 -2.95 -21.42 1.45
C ILE A 38 -1.99 -22.57 1.24
N GLN A 39 -2.21 -23.67 1.97
CA GLN A 39 -1.48 -24.93 1.80
C GLN A 39 -2.47 -26.02 1.39
N ILE A 40 -2.16 -26.74 0.31
CA ILE A 40 -2.91 -27.91 -0.14
C ILE A 40 -2.06 -29.15 0.09
N ASP A 41 -2.59 -30.10 0.87
CA ASP A 41 -1.94 -31.38 1.11
C ASP A 41 -2.21 -32.40 -0.01
N LYS A 42 -1.53 -33.55 0.07
CA LYS A 42 -1.68 -34.67 -0.89
C LYS A 42 -3.09 -35.27 -1.02
N ASN A 43 -4.01 -34.93 -0.11
CA ASN A 43 -5.40 -35.37 -0.13
C ASN A 43 -6.35 -34.25 -0.59
N ASP A 44 -5.80 -33.20 -1.24
CA ASP A 44 -6.49 -32.00 -1.65
C ASP A 44 -7.15 -31.23 -0.50
N LYS A 45 -6.66 -31.42 0.74
CA LYS A 45 -7.17 -30.67 1.89
C LYS A 45 -6.50 -29.31 1.94
N GLU A 46 -7.33 -28.27 1.79
CA GLU A 46 -6.91 -26.89 1.95
C GLU A 46 -6.82 -26.49 3.43
N SER A 47 -5.75 -25.80 3.79
CA SER A 47 -5.65 -25.03 5.03
C SER A 47 -5.27 -23.59 4.71
N ALA A 48 -5.84 -22.65 5.46
CA ALA A 48 -5.63 -21.22 5.26
C ALA A 48 -5.17 -20.56 6.56
N SER A 49 -4.05 -19.84 6.50
CA SER A 49 -3.50 -19.07 7.62
C SER A 49 -3.52 -17.59 7.28
N LEU A 50 -4.16 -16.76 8.10
CA LEU A 50 -4.10 -15.30 7.94
C LEU A 50 -2.69 -14.81 8.31
N ILE A 51 -1.93 -14.36 7.32
CA ILE A 51 -0.52 -13.97 7.48
C ILE A 51 -0.29 -12.46 7.47
N GLY A 52 -1.25 -11.70 6.94
CA GLY A 52 -1.09 -10.27 6.77
C GLY A 52 -2.40 -9.52 6.55
N LYS A 53 -2.32 -8.21 6.73
CA LYS A 53 -3.39 -7.25 6.46
C LYS A 53 -2.82 -6.07 5.70
N VAL A 54 -3.57 -5.56 4.73
CA VAL A 54 -3.17 -4.40 3.93
C VAL A 54 -4.32 -3.41 3.82
N ASN A 55 -3.99 -2.14 4.00
CA ASN A 55 -4.88 -1.02 3.69
C ASN A 55 -4.33 -0.28 2.48
N VAL A 56 -5.20 -0.06 1.50
CA VAL A 56 -4.92 0.71 0.30
C VAL A 56 -6.05 1.71 0.09
N LYS A 57 -5.71 2.93 -0.31
CA LYS A 57 -6.69 3.97 -0.65
C LYS A 57 -6.53 4.33 -2.11
N LEU A 58 -7.64 4.48 -2.82
CA LEU A 58 -7.67 5.03 -4.16
C LEU A 58 -8.41 6.36 -4.11
N PHE A 59 -7.67 7.45 -4.28
CA PHE A 59 -8.23 8.80 -4.37
C PHE A 59 -8.70 9.05 -5.80
N LEU A 60 -10.00 9.27 -5.95
CA LEU A 60 -10.71 9.45 -7.21
C LEU A 60 -10.66 10.92 -7.65
N TRP A 61 -9.47 11.40 -7.95
CA TRP A 61 -9.24 12.81 -8.31
C TRP A 61 -10.01 13.24 -9.58
N GLU A 62 -10.19 12.33 -10.54
CA GLU A 62 -11.02 12.62 -11.72
C GLU A 62 -12.45 12.96 -11.33
N LEU A 63 -13.01 12.24 -10.37
CA LEU A 63 -14.35 12.50 -9.86
C LEU A 63 -14.40 13.80 -9.03
N CYS A 64 -13.32 14.15 -8.32
CA CYS A 64 -13.22 15.47 -7.66
C CYS A 64 -13.29 16.61 -8.68
N ILE A 65 -12.58 16.50 -9.80
CA ILE A 65 -12.62 17.51 -10.88
C ILE A 65 -14.04 17.63 -11.43
N GLU A 66 -14.70 16.52 -11.73
CA GLU A 66 -16.08 16.51 -12.23
C GLU A 66 -17.06 17.20 -11.28
N ASP A 67 -16.92 16.96 -9.98
CA ASP A 67 -17.77 17.55 -8.95
C ASP A 67 -17.32 18.95 -8.49
N ASN A 68 -16.22 19.49 -9.02
CA ASN A 68 -15.55 20.71 -8.53
C ASN A 68 -15.18 20.67 -7.03
N TYR A 69 -14.82 19.48 -6.53
CA TYR A 69 -14.39 19.28 -5.15
C TYR A 69 -12.93 19.73 -4.96
N TRP A 70 -12.66 20.45 -3.86
CA TRP A 70 -11.34 21.03 -3.61
C TRP A 70 -10.39 20.03 -2.96
N VAL A 71 -9.14 20.07 -3.39
CA VAL A 71 -8.08 19.18 -2.91
C VAL A 71 -7.75 19.40 -1.44
N ASP A 72 -7.86 20.65 -0.97
CA ASP A 72 -7.63 20.97 0.45
C ASP A 72 -8.65 20.23 1.32
N ASP A 73 -9.93 20.22 0.91
CA ASP A 73 -10.98 19.47 1.60
C ASP A 73 -10.74 17.95 1.53
N LEU A 74 -10.33 17.43 0.36
CA LEU A 74 -10.04 16.01 0.15
C LEU A 74 -8.92 15.48 1.06
N PHE A 75 -7.90 16.30 1.30
CA PHE A 75 -6.73 15.91 2.07
C PHE A 75 -6.71 16.50 3.48
N SER A 76 -7.74 17.27 3.88
CA SER A 76 -7.83 18.03 5.12
C SER A 76 -7.65 17.20 6.40
N GLN A 77 -7.90 15.88 6.35
CA GLN A 77 -7.59 14.98 7.46
C GLN A 77 -6.08 14.90 7.70
N LEU A 78 -5.68 14.99 8.98
CA LEU A 78 -4.28 15.02 9.42
C LEU A 78 -3.42 13.89 8.83
N ASP A 79 -4.00 12.72 8.59
CA ASP A 79 -3.30 11.54 8.07
C ASP A 79 -2.91 11.65 6.58
N HIS A 80 -3.49 12.59 5.83
CA HIS A 80 -3.29 12.72 4.38
C HIS A 80 -2.88 14.11 3.90
N ASN A 81 -2.94 15.13 4.77
CA ASN A 81 -2.47 16.48 4.45
C ASN A 81 -1.04 16.53 3.88
N GLU A 82 -0.12 15.70 4.39
CA GLU A 82 1.26 15.65 3.87
C GLU A 82 1.31 15.10 2.43
N LEU A 83 0.45 14.13 2.09
CA LEU A 83 0.35 13.58 0.75
C LEU A 83 -0.27 14.60 -0.22
N GLY A 84 -1.36 15.26 0.19
CA GLY A 84 -1.99 16.33 -0.59
C GLY A 84 -1.02 17.46 -0.87
N GLY A 85 -0.33 17.96 0.16
CA GLY A 85 0.68 19.01 0.04
C GLY A 85 1.94 18.57 -0.73
N LEU A 86 2.17 17.28 -0.91
CA LEU A 86 3.23 16.75 -1.77
C LEU A 86 2.82 16.75 -3.24
N LEU A 87 1.57 16.35 -3.54
CA LEU A 87 1.09 16.14 -4.92
C LEU A 87 0.50 17.41 -5.56
N PHE A 88 -0.17 18.24 -4.78
CA PHE A 88 -1.04 19.30 -5.28
C PHE A 88 -0.62 20.70 -4.85
N ASP A 89 -0.95 21.66 -5.70
CA ASP A 89 -0.97 23.08 -5.40
C ASP A 89 -2.40 23.44 -4.99
N TYR A 90 -2.58 23.78 -3.71
CA TYR A 90 -3.89 24.03 -3.11
C TYR A 90 -4.51 25.34 -3.58
N ASP A 91 -3.70 26.32 -4.00
CA ASP A 91 -4.20 27.60 -4.50
C ASP A 91 -4.84 27.44 -5.89
N THR A 92 -4.30 26.52 -6.70
CA THR A 92 -4.76 26.26 -8.07
C THR A 92 -5.66 25.04 -8.22
N ASN A 93 -5.86 24.27 -7.14
CA ASN A 93 -6.59 23.00 -7.14
C ASN A 93 -6.11 22.02 -8.23
N SER A 94 -4.80 21.91 -8.41
CA SER A 94 -4.19 21.13 -9.49
C SER A 94 -2.92 20.40 -9.03
N PHE A 95 -2.49 19.38 -9.78
CA PHE A 95 -1.21 18.74 -9.50
C PHE A 95 -0.08 19.76 -9.61
N LYS A 96 0.92 19.68 -8.72
CA LYS A 96 2.14 20.45 -8.90
C LYS A 96 2.79 20.05 -10.22
N LYS A 97 3.40 21.02 -10.89
CA LYS A 97 4.06 20.84 -12.19
C LYS A 97 4.97 19.62 -12.28
N GLU A 98 5.69 19.30 -11.20
CA GLU A 98 6.60 18.15 -11.12
C GLU A 98 5.92 16.77 -11.11
N TRP A 99 4.63 16.70 -10.81
CA TRP A 99 3.81 15.50 -10.90
C TRP A 99 2.99 15.44 -12.19
N GLN A 100 2.74 16.59 -12.83
CA GLN A 100 1.94 16.68 -14.04
C GLN A 100 2.48 15.77 -15.16
N GLU A 101 3.81 15.74 -15.36
CA GLU A 101 4.44 14.86 -16.37
C GLU A 101 4.18 13.36 -16.09
N GLU A 102 4.23 12.94 -14.82
CA GLU A 102 3.95 11.54 -14.46
C GLU A 102 2.46 11.22 -14.67
N ILE A 103 1.56 12.15 -14.35
CA ILE A 103 0.12 11.96 -14.53
C ILE A 103 -0.28 11.93 -16.02
N ASP A 104 0.21 12.88 -16.82
CA ASP A 104 -0.12 13.00 -18.25
C ASP A 104 0.23 11.71 -19.03
N GLU A 105 1.38 11.11 -18.74
CA GLU A 105 1.83 9.85 -19.37
C GLU A 105 0.93 8.66 -19.04
N SER A 106 0.24 8.70 -17.90
CA SER A 106 -0.64 7.63 -17.44
C SER A 106 -2.07 7.71 -17.96
N PHE A 107 -2.47 8.86 -18.49
CA PHE A 107 -3.85 9.15 -18.92
C PHE A 107 -4.91 8.85 -17.84
N ASN A 108 -4.51 8.85 -16.57
CA ASN A 108 -5.38 8.64 -15.42
C ASN A 108 -4.87 9.55 -14.30
N SER A 109 -5.73 10.30 -13.65
CA SER A 109 -5.29 11.25 -12.62
C SER A 109 -5.61 10.80 -11.19
N ASN A 110 -6.19 9.61 -11.04
CA ASN A 110 -6.44 8.99 -9.74
C ASN A 110 -5.13 8.51 -9.09
N ILE A 111 -5.12 8.49 -7.75
CA ILE A 111 -3.92 8.20 -6.96
C ILE A 111 -4.16 6.94 -6.14
N LEU A 112 -3.34 5.91 -6.37
CA LEU A 112 -3.30 4.74 -5.51
C LEU A 112 -2.31 4.97 -4.36
N TYR A 113 -2.81 5.09 -3.14
CA TYR A 113 -1.99 5.21 -1.94
C TYR A 113 -1.88 3.86 -1.22
N LEU A 114 -0.68 3.28 -1.23
CA LEU A 114 -0.38 2.09 -0.44
C LEU A 114 -0.10 2.53 1.00
N ASP A 115 -1.13 2.48 1.83
CA ASP A 115 -1.16 3.08 3.16
C ASP A 115 -0.39 2.23 4.18
N ARG A 116 -0.78 0.95 4.32
CA ARG A 116 -0.23 0.08 5.36
C ARG A 116 -0.18 -1.36 4.89
N ILE A 117 1.00 -2.00 4.98
CA ILE A 117 1.19 -3.43 4.71
C ILE A 117 1.75 -4.08 5.97
N GLU A 118 0.98 -4.98 6.57
CA GLU A 118 1.33 -5.71 7.78
C GLU A 118 1.46 -7.20 7.49
N ILE A 119 2.58 -7.78 7.90
CA ILE A 119 2.88 -9.21 7.76
C ILE A 119 3.32 -9.71 9.13
N LEU A 120 2.75 -10.84 9.56
CA LEU A 120 3.09 -11.47 10.83
C LEU A 120 4.57 -11.86 10.88
N PRO A 121 5.21 -11.80 12.07
CA PRO A 121 6.64 -12.03 12.23
C PRO A 121 7.18 -13.30 11.55
N GLU A 122 6.49 -14.43 11.68
CA GLU A 122 6.92 -15.71 11.09
C GLU A 122 6.95 -15.75 9.55
N TYR A 123 6.33 -14.78 8.87
CA TYR A 123 6.30 -14.67 7.40
C TYR A 123 7.20 -13.55 6.86
N ARG A 124 7.85 -12.77 7.73
CA ARG A 124 8.75 -11.68 7.28
C ARG A 124 10.04 -12.24 6.69
N GLY A 125 10.65 -11.49 5.77
CA GLY A 125 11.91 -11.86 5.12
C GLY A 125 11.79 -12.95 4.05
N LYS A 126 10.62 -13.57 3.87
CA LYS A 126 10.35 -14.65 2.91
C LYS A 126 9.76 -14.18 1.57
N GLY A 127 9.79 -12.87 1.30
CA GLY A 127 9.32 -12.32 0.01
C GLY A 127 7.83 -11.98 -0.09
N TYR A 128 6.96 -12.39 0.87
CA TYR A 128 5.52 -12.08 0.85
C TYR A 128 5.20 -10.61 0.60
N GLY A 129 5.93 -9.67 1.22
CA GLY A 129 5.70 -8.25 0.99
C GLY A 129 5.82 -7.85 -0.49
N LYS A 130 6.75 -8.46 -1.23
CA LYS A 130 6.90 -8.21 -2.67
C LYS A 130 5.72 -8.77 -3.46
N LEU A 131 5.28 -9.96 -3.12
CA LEU A 131 4.17 -10.66 -3.78
C LEU A 131 2.85 -9.91 -3.57
N ILE A 132 2.58 -9.53 -2.32
CA ILE A 132 1.40 -8.76 -1.92
C ILE A 132 1.36 -7.42 -2.65
N THR A 133 2.44 -6.64 -2.60
CA THR A 133 2.50 -5.35 -3.30
C THR A 133 2.34 -5.52 -4.81
N LYS A 134 2.97 -6.54 -5.42
CA LYS A 134 2.81 -6.80 -6.85
C LYS A 134 1.38 -7.16 -7.22
N ASP A 135 0.72 -8.04 -6.46
CA ASP A 135 -0.68 -8.41 -6.72
C ASP A 135 -1.59 -7.18 -6.69
N ILE A 136 -1.46 -6.32 -5.67
CA ILE A 136 -2.23 -5.07 -5.55
C ILE A 136 -2.01 -4.16 -6.75
N LEU A 137 -0.75 -3.89 -7.10
CA LEU A 137 -0.41 -3.01 -8.22
C LEU A 137 -0.98 -3.54 -9.55
N LEU A 138 -0.90 -4.85 -9.77
CA LEU A 138 -1.46 -5.50 -10.97
C LEU A 138 -2.99 -5.47 -10.98
N ARG A 139 -3.62 -5.72 -9.83
CA ARG A 139 -5.09 -5.81 -9.73
C ARG A 139 -5.77 -4.47 -9.97
N LEU A 140 -5.11 -3.40 -9.54
CA LEU A 140 -5.62 -2.02 -9.63
C LEU A 140 -4.96 -1.21 -10.75
N ASN A 141 -4.13 -1.82 -11.61
CA ASN A 141 -3.25 -1.13 -12.56
C ASN A 141 -3.95 -0.11 -13.46
N SER A 142 -5.20 -0.37 -13.85
CA SER A 142 -5.98 0.51 -14.72
C SER A 142 -6.77 1.59 -13.97
N SER A 143 -6.69 1.62 -12.63
CA SER A 143 -7.51 2.48 -11.78
C SER A 143 -6.79 3.74 -11.30
N TYR A 144 -5.49 3.86 -11.53
CA TYR A 144 -4.68 4.99 -11.06
C TYR A 144 -3.65 5.42 -12.11
N GLY A 145 -3.23 6.68 -12.04
CA GLY A 145 -2.09 7.20 -12.79
C GLY A 145 -0.78 7.19 -12.02
N ILE A 146 -0.87 7.20 -10.69
CA ILE A 146 0.31 7.08 -9.83
C ILE A 146 -0.01 6.20 -8.62
N ALA A 147 0.87 5.23 -8.36
CA ALA A 147 0.92 4.53 -7.10
C ALA A 147 1.97 5.18 -6.21
N ILE A 148 1.60 5.57 -5.00
CA ILE A 148 2.48 6.28 -4.07
C ILE A 148 2.34 5.71 -2.66
N LEU A 149 3.41 5.79 -1.87
CA LEU A 149 3.44 5.34 -0.49
C LEU A 149 4.40 6.19 0.33
N LYS A 150 4.14 6.30 1.63
CA LYS A 150 5.11 6.80 2.61
C LYS A 150 5.83 5.60 3.22
N ALA A 151 7.13 5.47 2.97
CA ALA A 151 7.94 4.37 3.46
C ALA A 151 8.36 4.59 4.92
N PHE A 152 7.40 4.65 5.83
CA PHE A 152 7.65 4.83 7.26
C PHE A 152 7.63 3.47 7.99
N PRO A 153 8.68 3.09 8.75
CA PRO A 153 8.68 1.83 9.48
C PRO A 153 7.62 1.82 10.57
N LEU A 154 6.64 0.92 10.45
CA LEU A 154 5.48 0.86 11.34
C LEU A 154 5.88 0.81 12.81
N GLN A 155 6.94 0.08 13.18
CA GLN A 155 7.38 -0.05 14.57
C GLN A 155 7.84 1.27 15.23
N LEU A 156 8.07 2.33 14.45
CA LEU A 156 8.50 3.64 14.92
C LEU A 156 7.34 4.64 15.04
N GLU A 157 6.11 4.24 14.71
CA GLU A 157 4.96 5.12 14.84
C GLU A 157 4.75 5.47 16.31
N ALA A 158 4.66 6.77 16.61
CA ALA A 158 4.38 7.26 17.96
C ALA A 158 3.04 6.71 18.49
N SER A 159 2.15 6.34 17.58
CA SER A 159 0.85 5.69 17.77
C SER A 159 0.92 4.21 18.18
N HIS A 160 2.08 3.71 18.65
CA HIS A 160 2.14 2.49 19.46
C HIS A 160 2.14 2.79 20.97
N PRO A 161 1.12 3.48 21.55
CA PRO A 161 1.07 3.59 22.98
C PRO A 161 0.65 2.25 23.55
N ASN A 162 1.49 1.70 24.43
CA ASN A 162 0.96 1.03 25.61
C ASN A 162 -0.02 1.99 26.32
N SER A 163 -1.31 2.06 25.94
CA SER A 163 -2.42 2.59 26.77
C SER A 163 -3.71 2.87 25.99
N SER A 164 -4.37 1.86 25.44
CA SER A 164 -5.84 1.74 25.59
C SER A 164 -6.23 0.27 25.41
N LYS A 165 -7.22 -0.20 26.17
CA LYS A 165 -7.59 -1.62 26.36
C LYS A 165 -8.15 -2.34 25.11
N GLN A 166 -7.89 -1.81 23.91
CA GLN A 166 -8.48 -2.24 22.64
C GLN A 166 -7.41 -2.37 21.53
N ASP A 167 -6.16 -2.63 21.93
CA ASP A 167 -5.16 -3.18 21.02
C ASP A 167 -5.67 -4.53 20.51
N SER A 168 -6.08 -4.54 19.25
CA SER A 168 -6.51 -5.76 18.57
C SER A 168 -5.49 -6.87 18.79
N GLU A 169 -5.94 -8.12 18.98
CA GLU A 169 -5.05 -9.30 19.07
C GLU A 169 -4.00 -9.33 17.95
N TRP A 170 -4.31 -8.70 16.82
CA TRP A 170 -3.42 -8.46 15.70
C TRP A 170 -2.18 -7.63 16.04
N ASN A 171 -2.32 -6.48 16.71
CA ASN A 171 -1.18 -5.64 17.12
C ASN A 171 -0.22 -6.41 18.04
N THR A 172 -0.78 -7.23 18.95
CA THR A 172 0.02 -8.11 19.81
C THR A 172 0.79 -9.14 18.97
N LYS A 173 0.14 -9.77 17.98
CA LYS A 173 0.79 -10.72 17.05
C LYS A 173 1.87 -10.07 16.18
N MET A 174 1.73 -8.78 15.85
CA MET A 174 2.71 -8.06 15.02
C MET A 174 4.09 -7.90 15.68
N ASN A 175 4.15 -7.95 17.01
CA ASN A 175 5.40 -8.01 17.78
C ASN A 175 6.46 -6.98 17.34
N PHE A 176 6.03 -5.71 17.18
CA PHE A 176 6.86 -4.61 16.69
C PHE A 176 8.13 -4.40 17.54
N LYS A 177 8.10 -4.77 18.83
CA LYS A 177 9.23 -4.66 19.76
C LYS A 177 10.45 -5.50 19.35
N GLN A 178 10.27 -6.58 18.58
CA GLN A 178 11.36 -7.41 18.08
C GLN A 178 11.97 -6.89 16.77
N MET A 179 11.35 -5.89 16.13
CA MET A 179 11.89 -5.29 14.91
C MET A 179 13.04 -4.33 15.23
N GLU A 180 13.77 -3.91 14.20
CA GLU A 180 14.78 -2.87 14.31
C GLU A 180 14.17 -1.58 14.87
N GLN A 181 14.72 -1.09 15.99
CA GLN A 181 14.26 0.11 16.69
C GLN A 181 15.09 1.34 16.32
N ASP A 182 16.29 1.16 15.75
CA ASP A 182 17.06 2.28 15.21
C ASP A 182 16.36 2.84 13.97
N SER A 183 15.91 4.10 14.08
CA SER A 183 15.15 4.77 13.03
C SER A 183 15.88 4.83 11.69
N ASN A 184 17.19 5.05 11.70
CA ASN A 184 17.98 5.15 10.48
C ASN A 184 18.13 3.79 9.80
N ILE A 185 18.40 2.74 10.58
CA ILE A 185 18.53 1.37 10.05
C ILE A 185 17.19 0.88 9.51
N ALA A 186 16.10 1.04 10.28
CA ALA A 186 14.75 0.64 9.90
C ALA A 186 14.29 1.34 8.60
N LYS A 187 14.44 2.67 8.51
CA LYS A 187 14.11 3.42 7.29
C LYS A 187 14.96 2.97 6.11
N LYS A 188 16.27 2.77 6.30
CA LYS A 188 17.17 2.31 5.24
C LYS A 188 16.76 0.94 4.69
N GLN A 189 16.40 0.00 5.57
CA GLN A 189 15.91 -1.32 5.16
C GLN A 189 14.62 -1.21 4.34
N LEU A 190 13.65 -0.42 4.81
CA LEU A 190 12.36 -0.23 4.12
C LEU A 190 12.52 0.50 2.78
N TYR A 191 13.37 1.52 2.71
CA TYR A 191 13.68 2.21 1.46
C TYR A 191 14.35 1.26 0.46
N ASN A 192 15.28 0.42 0.91
CA ASN A 192 15.91 -0.57 0.06
C ASN A 192 14.92 -1.62 -0.44
N PHE A 193 13.93 -1.98 0.37
CA PHE A 193 12.84 -2.88 -0.04
C PHE A 193 12.07 -2.28 -1.22
N TYR A 194 11.53 -1.07 -1.09
CA TYR A 194 10.75 -0.44 -2.17
C TYR A 194 11.60 -0.11 -3.40
N LYS A 195 12.86 0.33 -3.23
CA LYS A 195 13.79 0.53 -4.34
C LYS A 195 14.04 -0.73 -5.15
N LYS A 196 14.15 -1.89 -4.50
CA LYS A 196 14.33 -3.21 -5.16
C LYS A 196 13.07 -3.71 -5.87
N MET A 197 11.93 -3.07 -5.62
CA MET A 197 10.68 -3.30 -6.34
C MET A 197 10.47 -2.29 -7.49
N GLY A 198 11.44 -1.41 -7.72
CA GLY A 198 11.40 -0.40 -8.79
C GLY A 198 10.72 0.91 -8.42
N PHE A 199 10.26 1.10 -7.18
CA PHE A 199 9.72 2.40 -6.76
C PHE A 199 10.80 3.48 -6.81
N LYS A 200 10.44 4.63 -7.40
CA LYS A 200 11.28 5.84 -7.41
C LYS A 200 11.08 6.58 -6.09
N ARG A 201 12.16 6.98 -5.44
CA ARG A 201 12.10 7.85 -4.26
C ARG A 201 11.88 9.29 -4.72
N TYR A 202 10.88 9.97 -4.16
CA TYR A 202 10.69 11.39 -4.43
C TYR A 202 11.69 12.23 -3.61
N LYS A 203 12.65 12.85 -4.30
CA LYS A 203 13.69 13.71 -3.71
C LYS A 203 14.32 13.07 -2.46
N ARG A 204 14.41 13.82 -1.35
CA ARG A 204 14.91 13.36 -0.04
C ARG A 204 13.78 13.04 0.95
N SER A 205 12.53 12.88 0.48
CA SER A 205 11.39 12.59 1.35
C SER A 205 11.30 11.10 1.70
N GLU A 206 10.28 10.72 2.46
CA GLU A 206 9.94 9.32 2.76
C GLU A 206 9.01 8.71 1.72
N TYR A 207 8.63 9.47 0.69
CA TYR A 207 7.67 9.04 -0.33
C TYR A 207 8.33 8.32 -1.50
N PHE A 208 7.67 7.27 -1.94
CA PHE A 208 8.06 6.42 -3.04
C PHE A 208 6.89 6.25 -3.97
N TYR A 209 7.15 6.24 -5.28
CA TYR A 209 6.10 6.17 -6.28
C TYR A 209 6.45 5.30 -7.48
N LEU A 210 5.40 4.88 -8.18
CA LEU A 210 5.41 4.21 -9.47
C LEU A 210 4.34 4.83 -10.36
N ASN A 211 4.64 4.88 -11.65
CA ASN A 211 3.70 5.27 -12.68
C ASN A 211 3.42 4.02 -13.53
N PRO A 212 2.17 3.55 -13.64
CA PRO A 212 1.83 2.31 -14.32
C PRO A 212 2.00 2.40 -15.84
N ALA A 213 2.14 3.61 -16.41
CA ALA A 213 2.41 3.81 -17.84
C ALA A 213 3.79 3.25 -18.26
N PHE A 214 4.74 3.22 -17.33
CA PHE A 214 6.10 2.76 -17.60
C PHE A 214 6.29 1.33 -17.14
N GLN A 215 6.94 0.52 -17.99
CA GLN A 215 7.35 -0.82 -17.60
C GLN A 215 8.26 -0.77 -16.37
N ASN A 216 8.01 -1.66 -15.41
CA ASN A 216 8.86 -1.85 -14.24
C ASN A 216 9.52 -3.24 -14.27
N PRO A 217 10.72 -3.38 -14.85
CA PRO A 217 11.41 -4.68 -14.95
C PRO A 217 11.74 -5.31 -13.59
N GLN A 218 11.80 -4.52 -12.51
CA GLN A 218 12.05 -5.06 -11.16
C GLN A 218 10.79 -5.73 -10.60
N LEU A 219 9.62 -5.13 -10.86
CA LEU A 219 8.33 -5.72 -10.52
C LEU A 219 8.05 -6.96 -11.39
N ASP A 220 8.38 -6.90 -12.68
CA ASP A 220 8.18 -8.02 -13.63
C ASP A 220 8.92 -9.29 -13.18
N LYS A 221 10.15 -9.14 -12.66
CA LYS A 221 10.99 -10.24 -12.16
C LYS A 221 10.46 -10.95 -10.91
N ILE A 222 9.48 -10.38 -10.20
CA ILE A 222 8.90 -11.02 -9.01
C ILE A 222 7.96 -12.12 -9.49
N ASN A 223 8.33 -13.39 -9.28
CA ASN A 223 7.48 -14.51 -9.64
C ASN A 223 6.36 -14.68 -8.60
N ILE A 224 5.09 -14.52 -9.01
CA ILE A 224 3.93 -14.65 -8.10
C ILE A 224 3.68 -16.11 -7.70
N ASN A 225 4.18 -17.06 -8.51
CA ASN A 225 3.92 -18.49 -8.33
C ASN A 225 4.98 -19.21 -7.48
N GLU A 226 6.04 -18.51 -7.06
CA GLU A 226 7.11 -19.07 -6.22
C GLU A 226 7.04 -18.48 -4.82
N LEU A 227 6.43 -19.23 -3.89
CA LEU A 227 6.74 -19.12 -2.47
C LEU A 227 7.89 -20.09 -2.21
N SER A 228 9.11 -19.53 -2.08
CA SER A 228 10.33 -20.28 -1.75
C SER A 228 10.44 -20.59 -0.27
#